data_AF-A0A084WG51-F1
#
_entry.id   AF-A0A084WG51-F1
#
_cell.length_a   1.000
_cell.length_b   1.000
_cell.length_c   1.000
_cell.angle_alpha   90.00
_cell.angle_beta   90.00
_cell.angle_gamma   90.00
#
_symmetry.space_group_name_H-M   'P 1'
#
loop_
_entity.id
_entity.type
_entity.pdbx_description
1 polymer ?
#
loop_
_entity_poly.entity_id
_entity_poly.type
_entity_poly.pdbx_seq_one_letter_code
_entity_poly.pdbx_strand_id
1 'polypeptide(L)'
;MGLYREQRVLLAVLGWCSMLATPISGGTPTTKLAHRLYCLRVGVILSVLLTFLYLRVWDITRDFHLVSVSYVMWLTSVIAETCVIISTLLANAYNVSSFRALSDLIEHLERSIEERNTAGHVYPSYGVAINALMVVYLVYHSILIYFSYQMGISFALQIRLEVVISDFYTVQLLFLLLAIGRCARQLRRMLQVSIVSNRVSDVCAVLRLRDDLVRAVALVNRCYGVFFLGCGVAWVVSITSILYFDFVLEGAFFLDARSLGLHTLMFVWKSTIIGGLLMVAGTVMDRVNEIMQATYRCETHPSNNRRLTKMLDKALLKCQFQDINFTVYGLLTIDNSLSYTVIGSIVTYLVILVQFRQVEERIENMVN
;
A
#
# COMPACT_ATOMS: atom_id res chain seq x y z
N MET A 1 10.79 19.50 -9.67
CA MET A 1 10.48 19.05 -8.29
C MET A 1 10.24 17.55 -8.36
N GLY A 2 10.93 16.71 -7.59
CA GLY A 2 10.81 15.24 -7.75
C GLY A 2 10.30 14.57 -6.48
N LEU A 3 9.38 13.61 -6.61
CA LEU A 3 8.84 12.83 -5.49
C LEU A 3 9.97 12.25 -4.63
N TYR A 4 10.99 11.68 -5.28
CA TYR A 4 12.17 11.11 -4.62
C TYR A 4 13.02 12.14 -3.86
N ARG A 5 13.02 13.41 -4.29
CA ARG A 5 13.71 14.50 -3.58
C ARG A 5 12.95 14.86 -2.30
N GLU A 6 11.63 14.91 -2.37
CA GLU A 6 10.77 15.24 -1.22
C GLU A 6 10.66 14.07 -0.23
N GLN A 7 10.76 12.83 -0.70
CA GLN A 7 10.73 11.61 0.11
C GLN A 7 12.10 11.14 0.61
N ARG A 8 13.18 11.92 0.42
CA ARG A 8 14.54 11.45 0.71
C ARG A 8 14.71 10.91 2.13
N VAL A 9 14.07 11.54 3.12
CA VAL A 9 14.12 11.09 4.53
C VAL A 9 13.41 9.75 4.69
N LEU A 10 12.20 9.61 4.16
CA LEU A 10 11.42 8.36 4.25
C LEU A 10 12.12 7.21 3.52
N LEU A 11 12.67 7.47 2.34
CA LEU A 11 13.46 6.50 1.57
C LEU A 11 14.75 6.11 2.29
N ALA A 12 15.40 7.04 2.99
CA ALA A 12 16.58 6.73 3.79
C ALA A 12 16.22 5.80 4.95
N VAL A 13 15.14 6.11 5.69
CA VAL A 13 14.64 5.27 6.79
C VAL A 13 14.28 3.87 6.29
N LEU A 14 13.52 3.76 5.20
CA LEU A 14 13.17 2.45 4.62
C LEU A 14 14.37 1.71 4.05
N GLY A 15 15.38 2.43 3.56
CA GLY A 15 16.67 1.88 3.15
C GLY A 15 17.46 1.31 4.32
N TRP A 16 17.40 1.94 5.50
CA TRP A 16 18.00 1.42 6.72
C TRP A 16 17.27 0.17 7.22
N CYS A 17 15.95 0.14 7.09
CA CYS A 17 15.11 -1.04 7.37
C CYS A 17 15.21 -2.14 6.29
N SER A 18 16.05 -1.99 5.26
CA SER A 18 16.19 -2.90 4.10
C SER A 18 14.90 -3.18 3.31
N MET A 19 13.84 -2.41 3.55
CA MET A 19 12.58 -2.51 2.82
C MET A 19 12.72 -2.01 1.40
N LEU A 20 13.60 -1.03 1.17
CA LEU A 20 13.91 -0.53 -0.16
C LEU A 20 15.36 -0.81 -0.53
N ALA A 21 15.55 -1.36 -1.72
CA ALA A 21 16.86 -1.43 -2.33
C ALA A 21 17.29 0.00 -2.68
N THR A 22 18.07 0.63 -1.80
CA THR A 22 18.55 2.00 -2.04
C THR A 22 19.33 2.05 -3.36
N PRO A 23 18.94 2.93 -4.30
CA PRO A 23 19.76 3.18 -5.47
C PRO A 23 21.05 3.83 -4.98
N ILE A 24 22.18 3.15 -5.17
CA ILE A 24 23.49 3.74 -4.90
C ILE A 24 23.69 4.82 -5.96
N SER A 25 23.39 6.05 -5.54
CA SER A 25 23.71 7.25 -6.28
C SER A 25 25.23 7.39 -6.36
N GLY A 26 25.80 7.16 -7.54
CA GLY A 26 27.16 7.59 -7.89
C GLY A 26 28.14 6.47 -8.27
N GLY A 27 28.35 6.30 -9.58
CA GLY A 27 29.64 5.98 -10.20
C GLY A 27 30.32 4.61 -9.93
N THR A 28 30.14 3.66 -10.86
CA THR A 28 31.03 2.52 -11.19
C THR A 28 31.09 1.31 -10.20
N PRO A 29 31.80 0.21 -10.53
CA PRO A 29 31.26 -1.09 -10.95
C PRO A 29 31.07 -2.11 -9.81
N THR A 30 30.63 -1.69 -8.62
CA THR A 30 30.37 -2.64 -7.51
C THR A 30 28.89 -2.96 -7.34
N THR A 31 28.12 -3.01 -8.44
CA THR A 31 26.70 -3.40 -8.43
C THR A 31 26.47 -4.76 -7.77
N LYS A 32 27.42 -5.68 -7.95
CA LYS A 32 27.41 -7.00 -7.29
C LYS A 32 27.64 -6.92 -5.79
N LEU A 33 28.59 -6.09 -5.32
CA LEU A 33 28.86 -5.91 -3.88
C LEU A 33 27.67 -5.24 -3.19
N ALA A 34 27.11 -4.21 -3.81
CA ALA A 34 25.91 -3.52 -3.35
C ALA A 34 24.73 -4.47 -3.17
N HIS A 35 24.50 -5.34 -4.17
CA HIS A 35 23.46 -6.35 -4.10
C HIS A 35 23.73 -7.38 -2.99
N ARG A 36 24.98 -7.86 -2.86
CA ARG A 36 25.37 -8.77 -1.77
C ARG A 36 25.17 -8.15 -0.39
N LEU A 37 25.56 -6.89 -0.20
CA LEU A 37 25.34 -6.17 1.06
C LEU A 37 23.85 -5.99 1.37
N TYR A 38 23.04 -5.67 0.35
CA TYR A 38 21.59 -5.59 0.51
C TYR A 38 20.99 -6.94 0.91
N CYS A 39 21.34 -8.03 0.22
CA CYS A 39 20.89 -9.37 0.57
C CYS A 39 21.34 -9.78 1.98
N LEU A 40 22.56 -9.42 2.39
CA LEU A 40 23.05 -9.67 3.74
C LEU A 40 22.23 -8.91 4.79
N ARG A 41 21.91 -7.63 4.55
CA ARG A 41 21.04 -6.86 5.47
C ARG A 41 19.64 -7.46 5.56
N VAL A 42 19.05 -7.85 4.42
CA VAL A 42 17.77 -8.56 4.39
C VAL A 42 17.86 -9.86 5.19
N GLY A 43 18.93 -10.63 5.03
CA GLY A 43 19.16 -11.87 5.79
C GLY A 43 19.25 -11.65 7.31
N VAL A 44 19.94 -10.59 7.75
CA VAL A 44 20.01 -10.22 9.18
C VAL A 44 18.63 -9.86 9.72
N ILE A 45 17.88 -9.00 9.03
CA ILE A 45 16.54 -8.58 9.47
C ILE A 45 15.57 -9.78 9.45
N LEU A 46 15.65 -10.64 8.43
CA LEU A 46 14.88 -11.87 8.34
C LEU A 46 15.18 -12.78 9.54
N SER A 47 16.44 -12.95 9.91
CA SER A 47 16.84 -13.74 11.07
C SER A 47 16.26 -13.16 12.36
N VAL A 48 16.26 -11.84 12.53
CA VAL A 48 15.68 -11.16 13.69
C VAL A 48 14.16 -11.38 13.73
N LEU A 49 13.46 -11.17 12.62
CA LEU A 49 12.00 -11.37 12.53
C LEU A 49 11.60 -12.83 12.75
N LEU A 50 12.36 -13.80 12.21
CA LEU A 50 12.14 -15.23 12.45
C LEU A 50 12.38 -15.61 13.91
N THR A 51 13.37 -14.99 14.56
CA THR A 51 13.60 -15.20 15.99
C THR A 51 12.42 -14.67 16.81
N PHE A 52 11.91 -13.48 16.49
CA PHE A 52 10.71 -12.94 17.14
C PHE A 52 9.48 -13.81 16.88
N LEU A 53 9.28 -14.28 15.65
CA LEU A 53 8.19 -15.19 15.30
C LEU A 53 8.30 -16.50 16.08
N TYR A 54 9.50 -17.07 16.15
CA TYR A 54 9.75 -18.28 16.93
C TYR A 54 9.43 -18.07 18.42
N LEU A 55 9.89 -16.96 19.02
CA LEU A 55 9.61 -16.64 20.42
C LEU A 55 8.10 -16.47 20.67
N ARG A 56 7.36 -15.86 19.74
CA ARG A 56 5.90 -15.72 19.83
C ARG A 56 5.18 -17.05 19.73
N VAL A 57 5.55 -17.89 18.77
CA VAL A 57 4.99 -19.24 18.62
C VAL A 57 5.32 -20.08 19.85
N TRP A 58 6.56 -19.99 20.34
CA TRP A 58 6.99 -20.65 21.56
C TRP A 58 6.12 -20.27 22.76
N ASP A 59 5.85 -18.97 22.92
CA ASP A 59 4.97 -18.43 23.96
C ASP A 59 3.55 -19.01 23.87
N ILE A 60 2.95 -19.06 22.67
CA ILE A 60 1.67 -19.77 22.44
C ILE A 60 1.78 -21.22 22.91
N THR A 61 2.84 -21.91 22.48
CA THR A 61 2.95 -23.36 22.70
C THR A 61 3.20 -23.74 24.15
N ARG A 62 3.96 -22.92 24.88
CA ARG A 62 4.35 -23.18 26.26
C ARG A 62 3.23 -22.81 27.22
N ASP A 63 2.56 -21.70 26.97
CA ASP A 63 1.48 -21.20 27.79
C ASP A 63 0.11 -21.58 27.19
N PHE A 64 -0.02 -22.75 26.53
CA PHE A 64 -1.31 -23.25 26.03
C PHE A 64 -2.40 -23.40 27.12
N HIS A 65 -2.04 -23.25 28.40
CA HIS A 65 -2.96 -23.06 29.51
C HIS A 65 -3.48 -21.62 29.67
N LEU A 66 -3.20 -20.72 28.72
CA LEU A 66 -3.71 -19.36 28.68
C LEU A 66 -5.24 -19.40 28.59
N VAL A 67 -5.86 -19.10 29.73
CA VAL A 67 -7.30 -19.05 29.99
C VAL A 67 -8.04 -18.03 29.10
N SER A 68 -7.32 -17.22 28.32
CA SER A 68 -7.91 -16.13 27.55
C SER A 68 -7.71 -16.31 26.03
N VAL A 69 -8.79 -16.71 25.36
CA VAL A 69 -8.91 -16.76 23.89
C VAL A 69 -8.50 -15.43 23.24
N SER A 70 -8.64 -14.31 23.95
CA SER A 70 -8.17 -12.98 23.53
C SER A 70 -6.69 -12.97 23.15
N TYR A 71 -5.85 -13.52 24.02
CA TYR A 71 -4.41 -13.48 23.83
C TYR A 71 -3.99 -14.26 22.57
N VAL A 72 -4.62 -15.41 22.33
CA VAL A 72 -4.39 -16.25 21.15
C VAL A 72 -4.80 -15.51 19.87
N MET A 73 -5.96 -14.85 19.86
CA MET A 73 -6.44 -14.08 18.70
C MET A 73 -5.52 -12.89 18.40
N TRP A 74 -5.15 -12.14 19.43
CA TRP A 74 -4.23 -11.02 19.29
C TRP A 74 -2.85 -11.48 18.77
N LEU A 75 -2.31 -12.57 19.31
CA LEU A 75 -1.01 -13.10 18.90
C LEU A 75 -1.06 -13.67 17.48
N THR A 76 -2.19 -14.25 17.07
CA THR A 76 -2.44 -14.69 15.69
C THR A 76 -2.40 -13.52 14.71
N SER A 77 -3.03 -12.38 15.05
CA SER A 77 -2.94 -11.16 14.23
C SER A 77 -1.49 -10.68 14.10
N VAL A 78 -0.76 -10.66 15.20
CA VAL A 78 0.64 -10.23 15.21
C VAL A 78 1.50 -11.16 14.34
N ILE A 79 1.32 -12.48 14.45
CA ILE A 79 2.00 -13.47 13.61
C ILE A 79 1.69 -13.25 12.13
N ALA A 80 0.42 -13.00 11.78
CA ALA A 80 0.03 -12.70 10.40
C ALA A 80 0.77 -11.48 9.86
N GLU A 81 0.87 -10.40 10.64
CA GLU A 81 1.61 -9.19 10.27
C GLU A 81 3.12 -9.46 10.08
N THR A 82 3.75 -10.24 10.97
CA THR A 82 5.16 -10.63 10.83
C THR A 82 5.38 -11.42 9.54
N CYS A 83 4.51 -12.38 9.24
CA CYS A 83 4.59 -13.20 8.03
C CYS A 83 4.48 -12.35 6.75
N VAL A 84 3.65 -11.31 6.77
CA VAL A 84 3.51 -10.36 5.65
C VAL A 84 4.80 -9.58 5.42
N ILE A 85 5.42 -9.09 6.49
CA ILE A 85 6.67 -8.35 6.41
C ILE A 85 7.81 -9.24 5.91
N ILE A 86 7.91 -10.46 6.44
CA ILE A 86 8.86 -11.48 5.98
C ILE A 86 8.68 -11.75 4.48
N SER A 87 7.45 -11.99 4.04
CA SER A 87 7.12 -12.24 2.63
C SER A 87 7.46 -11.04 1.75
N THR A 88 7.23 -9.83 2.24
CA THR A 88 7.54 -8.57 1.56
C THR A 88 9.05 -8.38 1.42
N LEU A 89 9.84 -8.65 2.47
CA LEU A 89 11.30 -8.57 2.41
C LEU A 89 11.88 -9.55 1.39
N LEU A 90 11.38 -10.79 1.37
CA LEU A 90 11.78 -11.80 0.40
C LEU A 90 11.41 -11.39 -1.03
N ALA A 91 10.19 -10.89 -1.23
CA ALA A 91 9.74 -10.37 -2.51
C ALA A 91 10.57 -9.17 -2.98
N ASN A 92 10.97 -8.29 -2.06
CA ASN A 92 11.81 -7.13 -2.35
C ASN A 92 13.24 -7.53 -2.71
N ALA A 93 13.80 -8.51 -1.99
CA ALA A 93 15.09 -9.11 -2.31
C ALA A 93 15.11 -9.76 -3.70
N TYR A 94 14.02 -10.39 -4.10
CA TYR A 94 13.88 -10.97 -5.44
C TYR A 94 13.70 -9.90 -6.53
N ASN A 95 12.96 -8.82 -6.24
CA ASN A 95 12.59 -7.79 -7.22
C ASN A 95 13.50 -6.55 -7.22
N VAL A 96 14.73 -6.62 -6.68
CA VAL A 96 15.67 -5.47 -6.59
C VAL A 96 15.87 -4.75 -7.94
N SER A 97 16.00 -5.49 -9.03
CA SER A 97 16.15 -4.91 -10.38
C SER A 97 14.89 -4.15 -10.82
N SER A 98 13.72 -4.66 -10.47
CA SER A 98 12.43 -4.04 -10.79
C SER A 98 12.21 -2.75 -10.00
N PHE A 99 12.65 -2.68 -8.74
CA PHE A 99 12.62 -1.44 -7.95
C PHE A 99 13.46 -0.32 -8.57
N ARG A 100 14.66 -0.65 -9.06
CA ARG A 100 15.51 0.33 -9.75
C ARG A 100 14.85 0.80 -11.04
N ALA A 101 14.38 -0.14 -11.87
CA ALA A 101 13.67 0.19 -13.09
C ALA A 101 12.43 1.06 -12.84
N LEU A 102 11.69 0.80 -11.76
CA LEU A 102 10.54 1.60 -11.36
C LEU A 102 10.95 3.03 -10.96
N SER A 103 12.00 3.17 -10.14
CA SER A 103 12.51 4.47 -9.72
C SER A 103 12.97 5.31 -10.90
N ASP A 104 13.77 4.72 -11.80
CA ASP A 104 14.29 5.40 -12.99
C ASP A 104 13.16 5.82 -13.93
N LEU A 105 12.14 4.95 -14.09
CA LEU A 105 10.98 5.22 -14.94
C LEU A 105 10.10 6.34 -14.39
N ILE A 106 9.86 6.37 -13.08
CA ILE A 106 9.09 7.45 -12.45
C ILE A 106 9.85 8.77 -12.53
N GLU A 107 11.15 8.78 -12.26
CA GLU A 107 11.97 9.99 -12.40
C GLU A 107 11.97 10.50 -13.85
N HIS A 108 12.08 9.59 -14.83
CA HIS A 108 11.99 9.94 -16.23
C HIS A 108 10.62 10.51 -16.62
N LEU A 109 9.53 9.90 -16.13
CA LEU A 109 8.16 10.37 -16.35
C LEU A 109 7.96 11.76 -15.76
N GLU A 110 8.32 11.97 -14.48
CA GLU A 110 8.18 13.27 -13.81
C GLU A 110 8.96 14.36 -14.55
N ARG A 111 10.23 14.11 -14.89
CA ARG A 111 11.08 15.05 -15.62
C ARG A 111 10.50 15.37 -16.99
N SER A 112 10.09 14.36 -17.75
CA SER A 112 9.56 14.55 -19.11
C SER A 112 8.23 15.29 -19.12
N ILE A 113 7.39 15.11 -18.09
CA ILE A 113 6.15 15.87 -17.94
C ILE A 113 6.45 17.31 -17.50
N GLU A 114 7.40 17.52 -16.58
CA GLU A 114 7.79 18.86 -16.10
C GLU A 114 8.38 19.71 -17.25
N GLU A 115 9.27 19.14 -18.08
CA GLU A 115 9.86 19.82 -19.25
C GLU A 115 8.81 20.21 -20.30
N ARG A 116 7.74 19.42 -20.44
CA ARG A 116 6.69 19.65 -21.44
C ARG A 116 5.56 20.55 -20.94
N ASN A 117 5.40 20.67 -19.62
CA ASN A 117 4.33 21.46 -19.03
C ASN A 117 4.73 22.93 -18.96
N THR A 118 4.65 23.64 -20.09
CA THR A 118 4.97 25.07 -20.21
C THR A 118 3.97 25.99 -19.50
N ALA A 119 2.83 25.47 -19.05
CA ALA A 119 1.71 26.26 -18.52
C ALA A 119 1.88 26.75 -17.06
N GLY A 120 3.08 26.64 -16.47
CA GLY A 120 3.41 27.31 -15.19
C GLY A 120 2.59 26.88 -13.97
N HIS A 121 1.77 25.84 -14.04
CA HIS A 121 1.05 25.33 -12.87
C HIS A 121 2.02 24.65 -11.91
N VAL A 122 2.50 25.42 -10.94
CA VAL A 122 3.21 24.95 -9.76
C VAL A 122 2.19 24.23 -8.88
N TYR A 123 2.26 22.92 -8.88
CA TYR A 123 1.49 22.14 -7.92
C TYR A 123 2.10 22.29 -6.52
N PRO A 124 1.28 22.17 -5.46
CA PRO A 124 1.80 22.13 -4.11
C PRO A 124 2.79 20.97 -3.95
N SER A 125 3.89 21.23 -3.25
CA SER A 125 4.88 20.22 -2.90
C SER A 125 4.22 19.16 -2.01
N TYR A 126 4.50 17.87 -2.28
CA TYR A 126 4.10 16.78 -1.38
C TYR A 126 4.81 16.88 -0.03
N GLY A 127 5.96 17.56 0.04
CA GLY A 127 6.78 17.67 1.24
C GLY A 127 6.00 18.09 2.50
N VAL A 128 5.09 19.06 2.42
CA VAL A 128 4.30 19.49 3.59
C VAL A 128 3.34 18.38 4.04
N ALA A 129 2.64 17.74 3.10
CA ALA A 129 1.72 16.64 3.40
C ALA A 129 2.46 15.39 3.93
N ILE A 130 3.61 15.06 3.35
CA ILE A 130 4.49 13.98 3.80
C ILE A 130 4.96 14.26 5.23
N ASN A 131 5.50 15.45 5.49
CA ASN A 131 6.01 15.80 6.82
C ASN A 131 4.88 15.82 7.86
N ALA A 132 3.71 16.38 7.53
CA ALA A 132 2.56 16.37 8.43
C ALA A 132 2.11 14.93 8.76
N LEU A 133 2.01 14.07 7.74
CA LEU A 133 1.63 12.67 7.93
C LEU A 133 2.67 11.90 8.77
N MET A 134 3.97 12.16 8.56
CA MET A 134 5.06 11.58 9.36
C MET A 134 5.00 12.03 10.82
N VAL A 135 4.64 13.28 11.10
CA VAL A 135 4.45 13.77 12.47
C VAL A 135 3.26 13.07 13.13
N VAL A 136 2.11 13.02 12.45
CA VAL A 136 0.91 12.31 12.95
C VAL A 136 1.25 10.84 13.25
N TYR A 137 2.02 10.21 12.38
CA TYR A 137 2.51 8.85 12.51
C TYR A 137 3.38 8.63 13.77
N LEU A 138 4.37 9.51 13.98
CA LEU A 138 5.24 9.44 15.16
C LEU A 138 4.45 9.65 16.45
N VAL A 139 3.49 10.58 16.45
CA VAL A 139 2.61 10.82 17.60
C VAL A 139 1.74 9.57 17.89
N TYR A 140 1.13 8.98 16.86
CA TYR A 140 0.33 7.77 17.00
C TYR A 140 1.12 6.63 17.64
N HIS A 141 2.31 6.32 17.13
CA HIS A 141 3.12 5.24 17.70
C HIS A 141 3.65 5.56 19.09
N SER A 142 3.98 6.82 19.38
CA SER A 142 4.40 7.24 20.72
C SER A 142 3.29 7.06 21.75
N ILE A 143 2.05 7.42 21.40
CA ILE A 143 0.86 7.17 22.19
C ILE A 143 0.71 5.66 22.41
N LEU A 144 0.76 4.86 21.35
CA LEU A 144 0.54 3.42 21.43
C LEU A 144 1.59 2.72 22.32
N ILE A 145 2.86 3.12 22.22
CA ILE A 145 3.95 2.64 23.08
C ILE A 145 3.71 3.04 24.54
N TYR A 146 3.41 4.31 24.80
CA TYR A 146 3.16 4.83 26.16
C TYR A 146 2.00 4.10 26.85
N PHE A 147 0.89 3.92 26.14
CA PHE A 147 -0.28 3.24 26.67
C PHE A 147 -0.03 1.73 26.88
N SER A 148 0.68 1.09 25.94
CA SER A 148 1.05 -0.32 26.09
C SER A 148 1.93 -0.55 27.31
N TYR A 149 2.88 0.37 27.58
CA TYR A 149 3.75 0.33 28.76
C TYR A 149 2.94 0.34 30.06
N GLN A 150 1.93 1.21 30.15
CA GLN A 150 1.14 1.34 31.37
C GLN A 150 0.25 0.11 31.65
N MET A 151 -0.12 -0.69 30.65
CA MET A 151 -0.95 -1.89 30.80
C MET A 151 -0.15 -3.13 31.25
N GLY A 152 1.16 -3.01 31.53
CA GLY A 152 1.97 -4.11 32.07
C GLY A 152 2.20 -5.28 31.10
N ILE A 153 1.89 -5.11 29.81
CA ILE A 153 2.19 -6.09 28.76
C ILE A 153 3.73 -6.30 28.74
N SER A 154 4.20 -7.53 28.57
CA SER A 154 5.64 -7.78 28.60
C SER A 154 6.38 -7.00 27.50
N PHE A 155 7.57 -6.49 27.83
CA PHE A 155 8.37 -5.66 26.93
C PHE A 155 8.70 -6.35 25.59
N ALA A 156 8.88 -7.68 25.62
CA ALA A 156 9.12 -8.51 24.43
C ALA A 156 7.92 -8.56 23.47
N LEU A 157 6.70 -8.43 24.00
CA LEU A 157 5.45 -8.34 23.22
C LEU A 157 5.07 -6.90 22.85
N GLN A 158 5.68 -5.89 23.50
CA GLN A 158 5.43 -4.46 23.25
C GLN A 158 6.19 -3.88 22.06
N ILE A 159 7.36 -4.42 21.70
CA ILE A 159 8.14 -3.90 20.57
C ILE A 159 7.46 -4.30 19.25
N ARG A 160 6.52 -3.47 18.81
CA ARG A 160 5.82 -3.58 17.52
C ARG A 160 6.59 -2.92 16.38
N LEU A 161 7.90 -3.17 16.33
CA LEU A 161 8.76 -2.63 15.27
C LEU A 161 8.25 -3.02 13.87
N GLU A 162 7.70 -4.23 13.75
CA GLU A 162 7.04 -4.75 12.56
C GLU A 162 5.90 -3.86 12.07
N VAL A 163 4.96 -3.50 12.96
CA VAL A 163 3.83 -2.63 12.63
C VAL A 163 4.36 -1.27 12.18
N VAL A 164 5.38 -0.76 12.87
CA VAL A 164 5.99 0.51 12.51
C VAL A 164 6.58 0.46 11.09
N ILE A 165 7.34 -0.60 10.78
CA ILE A 165 7.93 -0.77 9.46
C ILE A 165 6.85 -0.94 8.37
N SER A 166 5.81 -1.73 8.66
CA SER A 166 4.69 -1.97 7.73
C SER A 166 3.94 -0.68 7.39
N ASP A 167 3.64 0.14 8.38
CA ASP A 167 2.92 1.38 8.14
C ASP A 167 3.81 2.41 7.41
N PHE A 168 5.09 2.53 7.75
CA PHE A 168 6.02 3.36 6.98
C PHE A 168 6.08 2.94 5.51
N TYR A 169 6.10 1.62 5.26
CA TYR A 169 6.10 1.09 3.91
C TYR A 169 4.77 1.37 3.19
N THR A 170 3.64 1.29 3.89
CA THR A 170 2.32 1.67 3.37
C THR A 170 2.25 3.13 2.98
N VAL A 171 2.74 4.02 3.85
CA VAL A 171 2.76 5.47 3.59
C VAL A 171 3.62 5.79 2.36
N GLN A 172 4.79 5.16 2.24
CA GLN A 172 5.63 5.32 1.05
C GLN A 172 4.92 4.88 -0.23
N LEU A 173 4.25 3.72 -0.19
CA LEU A 173 3.47 3.21 -1.33
C LEU A 173 2.29 4.13 -1.67
N LEU A 174 1.58 4.64 -0.66
CA LEU A 174 0.48 5.60 -0.85
C LEU A 174 0.96 6.82 -1.63
N PHE A 175 2.08 7.42 -1.24
CA PHE A 175 2.63 8.57 -1.95
C PHE A 175 3.13 8.23 -3.35
N LEU A 176 3.73 7.05 -3.55
CA LEU A 176 4.12 6.56 -4.87
C LEU A 176 2.92 6.48 -5.81
N LEU A 177 1.80 5.93 -5.34
CA LEU A 177 0.55 5.84 -6.10
C LEU A 177 -0.02 7.23 -6.39
N LEU A 178 -0.02 8.14 -5.42
CA LEU A 178 -0.46 9.52 -5.62
C LEU A 178 0.37 10.26 -6.68
N ALA A 179 1.68 9.99 -6.75
CA ALA A 179 2.55 10.53 -7.78
C ALA A 179 2.22 9.97 -9.17
N ILE A 180 2.02 8.66 -9.28
CA ILE A 180 1.59 7.99 -10.51
C ILE A 180 0.23 8.53 -10.97
N GLY A 181 -0.74 8.65 -10.06
CA GLY A 181 -2.06 9.22 -10.35
C GLY A 181 -2.01 10.68 -10.80
N ARG A 182 -1.03 11.45 -10.31
CA ARG A 182 -0.78 12.81 -10.80
C ARG A 182 -0.18 12.80 -12.20
N CYS A 183 0.82 11.96 -12.46
CA CYS A 183 1.40 11.79 -13.80
C CYS A 183 0.30 11.39 -14.81
N ALA A 184 -0.57 10.46 -14.43
CA ALA A 184 -1.74 10.06 -15.22
C ALA A 184 -2.64 11.26 -15.57
N ARG A 185 -3.05 12.05 -14.57
CA ARG A 185 -3.89 13.24 -14.79
C ARG A 185 -3.24 14.28 -15.69
N GLN A 186 -1.94 14.52 -15.53
CA GLN A 186 -1.20 15.47 -16.35
C GLN A 186 -1.09 14.97 -17.79
N LEU A 187 -0.77 13.70 -17.96
CA LEU A 187 -0.67 13.07 -19.27
C LEU A 187 -1.99 13.11 -20.04
N ARG A 188 -3.12 12.90 -19.36
CA ARG A 188 -4.46 13.06 -19.94
C ARG A 188 -4.68 14.47 -20.51
N ARG A 189 -4.32 15.50 -19.75
CA ARG A 189 -4.45 16.90 -20.19
C ARG A 189 -3.55 17.20 -21.39
N MET A 190 -2.28 16.75 -21.34
CA MET A 190 -1.35 16.91 -22.45
C MET A 190 -1.86 16.22 -23.71
N LEU A 191 -2.40 15.00 -23.58
CA LEU A 191 -3.00 14.26 -24.71
C LEU A 191 -4.13 15.06 -25.35
N GLN A 192 -5.05 15.60 -24.55
CA GLN A 192 -6.15 16.42 -25.04
C GLN A 192 -5.66 17.68 -25.79
N VAL A 193 -4.71 18.41 -25.22
CA VAL A 193 -4.14 19.61 -25.84
C VAL A 193 -3.38 19.28 -27.14
N SER A 194 -2.54 18.23 -27.13
CA SER A 194 -1.78 17.82 -28.31
C SER A 194 -2.70 17.39 -29.46
N ILE A 195 -3.83 16.76 -29.17
CA ILE A 195 -4.81 16.36 -30.19
C ILE A 195 -5.49 17.58 -30.81
N VAL A 196 -5.93 18.55 -29.99
CA VAL A 196 -6.50 19.81 -30.49
C VAL A 196 -5.50 20.58 -31.33
N SER A 197 -4.21 20.54 -30.98
CA SER A 197 -3.15 21.19 -31.76
C SER A 197 -2.84 20.52 -33.10
N ASN A 198 -3.36 19.31 -33.35
CA ASN A 198 -3.16 18.49 -34.55
C ASN A 198 -1.68 18.24 -34.92
N ARG A 199 -0.76 18.28 -33.92
CA ARG A 199 0.67 18.04 -34.09
C ARG A 199 1.02 16.58 -33.80
N VAL A 200 1.40 15.85 -34.86
CA VAL A 200 1.71 14.41 -34.78
C VAL A 200 2.90 14.12 -33.85
N SER A 201 3.91 14.98 -33.82
CA SER A 201 5.08 14.83 -32.94
C SER A 201 4.71 14.83 -31.46
N ASP A 202 3.77 15.70 -31.08
CA ASP A 202 3.40 15.93 -29.70
C ASP A 202 2.51 14.79 -29.21
N VAL A 203 1.56 14.37 -30.04
CA VAL A 203 0.73 13.18 -29.76
C VAL A 203 1.58 11.91 -29.65
N CYS A 204 2.55 11.71 -30.55
CA CYS A 204 3.44 10.55 -30.49
C CYS A 204 4.28 10.53 -29.20
N ALA A 205 4.81 11.68 -28.78
CA ALA A 205 5.58 11.77 -27.55
C ALA A 205 4.74 11.51 -26.30
N VAL A 206 3.51 12.04 -26.25
CA VAL A 206 2.56 11.79 -25.15
C VAL A 206 2.15 10.31 -25.09
N LEU A 207 1.95 9.66 -26.23
CA LEU A 207 1.66 8.21 -26.28
C LEU A 207 2.85 7.35 -25.80
N ARG A 208 4.09 7.78 -26.02
CA ARG A 208 5.27 7.09 -25.43
C ARG A 208 5.30 7.22 -23.91
N LEU A 209 5.05 8.42 -23.38
CA LEU A 209 4.93 8.65 -21.93
C LEU A 209 3.77 7.84 -21.32
N ARG A 210 2.70 7.61 -22.08
CA ARG A 210 1.63 6.69 -21.67
C ARG A 210 2.15 5.27 -21.53
N ASP A 211 2.82 4.74 -22.54
CA ASP A 211 3.38 3.38 -22.48
C ASP A 211 4.34 3.22 -21.28
N ASP A 212 5.13 4.25 -20.97
CA ASP A 212 6.01 4.28 -19.81
C ASP A 212 5.22 4.32 -18.49
N LEU A 213 4.13 5.10 -18.40
CA LEU A 213 3.24 5.10 -17.24
C LEU A 213 2.60 3.72 -17.00
N VAL A 214 2.14 3.06 -18.07
CA VAL A 214 1.59 1.70 -18.03
C VAL A 214 2.64 0.70 -17.52
N ARG A 215 3.88 0.81 -18.01
CA ARG A 215 5.00 0.00 -17.54
C ARG A 215 5.32 0.27 -16.06
N ALA A 216 5.21 1.52 -15.60
CA ALA A 216 5.41 1.88 -14.20
C ALA A 216 4.34 1.22 -13.31
N VAL A 217 3.07 1.25 -13.70
CA VAL A 217 1.97 0.57 -13.00
C VAL A 217 2.23 -0.94 -12.91
N ALA A 218 2.65 -1.58 -14.00
CA ALA A 218 2.99 -3.00 -14.00
C ALA A 218 4.18 -3.32 -13.06
N LEU A 219 5.20 -2.45 -13.02
CA LEU A 219 6.33 -2.58 -12.09
C LEU A 219 5.93 -2.38 -10.63
N VAL A 220 5.06 -1.41 -10.33
CA VAL A 220 4.48 -1.25 -8.98
C VAL A 220 3.76 -2.52 -8.56
N ASN A 221 2.92 -3.06 -9.44
CA ASN A 221 2.18 -4.27 -9.16
C ASN A 221 3.10 -5.47 -8.88
N ARG A 222 4.18 -5.61 -9.66
CA ARG A 222 5.19 -6.65 -9.44
C ARG A 222 5.97 -6.47 -8.13
N CYS A 223 6.34 -5.24 -7.79
CA CYS A 223 7.17 -4.96 -6.60
C CYS A 223 6.35 -4.99 -5.30
N TYR A 224 5.13 -4.45 -5.33
CA TYR A 224 4.31 -4.24 -4.15
C TYR A 224 3.08 -5.17 -4.08
N GLY A 225 2.84 -6.01 -5.07
CA GLY A 225 1.67 -6.91 -5.11
C GLY A 225 1.60 -7.86 -3.91
N VAL A 226 2.74 -8.43 -3.47
CA VAL A 226 2.80 -9.27 -2.25
C VAL A 226 2.41 -8.45 -1.02
N PHE A 227 2.88 -7.20 -0.95
CA PHE A 227 2.58 -6.32 0.17
C PHE A 227 1.09 -5.95 0.20
N PHE A 228 0.47 -5.60 -0.95
CA PHE A 228 -0.96 -5.33 -1.03
C PHE A 228 -1.83 -6.49 -0.54
N LEU A 229 -1.50 -7.72 -0.97
CA LEU A 229 -2.22 -8.91 -0.51
C LEU A 229 -2.01 -9.13 0.98
N GLY A 230 -0.75 -9.09 1.39
CA GLY A 230 -0.36 -9.35 2.76
C GLY A 230 -1.01 -8.36 3.71
N CYS A 231 -0.93 -7.05 3.42
CA CYS A 231 -1.52 -6.03 4.26
C CYS A 231 -3.06 -6.12 4.29
N GLY A 232 -3.70 -6.51 3.18
CA GLY A 232 -5.15 -6.77 3.13
C GLY A 232 -5.55 -7.96 4.02
N VAL A 233 -4.85 -9.09 3.91
CA VAL A 233 -5.10 -10.28 4.75
C VAL A 233 -4.83 -9.98 6.22
N ALA A 234 -3.68 -9.37 6.53
CA ALA A 234 -3.35 -8.98 7.90
C ALA A 234 -4.37 -7.99 8.47
N TRP A 235 -4.86 -7.04 7.68
CA TRP A 235 -5.90 -6.11 8.09
C TRP A 235 -7.21 -6.82 8.45
N VAL A 236 -7.67 -7.75 7.61
CA VAL A 236 -8.88 -8.56 7.90
C VAL A 236 -8.69 -9.36 9.18
N VAL A 237 -7.56 -10.07 9.34
CA VAL A 237 -7.26 -10.85 10.55
C VAL A 237 -7.18 -9.95 11.79
N SER A 238 -6.53 -8.79 11.71
CA SER A 238 -6.46 -7.84 12.81
C SER A 238 -7.83 -7.34 13.22
N ILE A 239 -8.66 -6.92 12.26
CA ILE A 239 -9.99 -6.39 12.56
C ILE A 239 -10.89 -7.47 13.15
N THR A 240 -10.92 -8.67 12.56
CA THR A 240 -11.76 -9.75 13.09
C THR A 240 -11.34 -10.13 14.50
N SER A 241 -10.03 -10.09 14.80
CA SER A 241 -9.50 -10.33 16.15
C SER A 241 -9.92 -9.24 17.14
N ILE A 242 -9.83 -7.96 16.76
CA ILE A 242 -10.25 -6.83 17.61
C ILE A 242 -11.76 -6.89 17.87
N LEU A 243 -12.57 -7.08 16.81
CA LEU A 243 -14.03 -7.14 16.94
C LEU A 243 -14.47 -8.35 17.77
N TYR A 244 -13.84 -9.50 17.58
CA TYR A 244 -14.12 -10.68 18.40
C TYR A 244 -13.81 -10.40 19.88
N PHE A 245 -12.68 -9.76 20.17
CA PHE A 245 -12.33 -9.40 21.54
C PHE A 245 -13.33 -8.42 22.17
N ASP A 246 -13.60 -7.30 21.49
CA ASP A 246 -14.44 -6.23 22.02
C ASP A 246 -15.91 -6.68 22.20
N PHE A 247 -16.41 -7.53 21.30
CA PHE A 247 -17.81 -7.96 21.33
C PHE A 247 -18.05 -9.31 21.99
N VAL A 248 -17.20 -10.32 21.82
CA VAL A 248 -17.50 -11.69 22.29
C VAL A 248 -16.91 -11.99 23.66
N LEU A 249 -15.64 -11.61 23.90
CA LEU A 249 -14.90 -12.06 25.09
C LEU A 249 -15.18 -11.23 26.35
N GLU A 250 -15.09 -9.91 26.26
CA GLU A 250 -15.31 -9.06 27.45
C GLU A 250 -16.71 -8.48 27.48
N GLY A 251 -17.37 -8.45 26.33
CA GLY A 251 -18.59 -7.73 26.14
C GLY A 251 -18.37 -6.22 26.23
N ALA A 252 -18.93 -5.46 25.30
CA ALA A 252 -18.68 -4.01 25.18
C ALA A 252 -18.98 -3.17 26.46
N PHE A 253 -19.61 -3.78 27.48
CA PHE A 253 -19.99 -3.17 28.74
C PHE A 253 -19.00 -3.35 29.91
N PHE A 254 -18.05 -4.31 29.86
CA PHE A 254 -17.10 -4.56 30.96
C PHE A 254 -15.66 -4.08 30.69
N LEU A 255 -15.39 -3.58 29.48
CA LEU A 255 -14.10 -2.99 29.13
C LEU A 255 -13.85 -1.70 29.92
N ASP A 256 -12.66 -1.58 30.53
CA ASP A 256 -12.15 -0.30 31.00
C ASP A 256 -12.17 0.70 29.82
N ALA A 257 -12.74 1.89 30.02
CA ALA A 257 -12.94 2.89 28.96
C ALA A 257 -11.63 3.21 28.21
N ARG A 258 -10.51 3.03 28.90
CA ARG A 258 -9.16 3.16 28.35
C ARG A 258 -8.80 2.08 27.33
N SER A 259 -9.13 0.81 27.60
CA SER A 259 -8.85 -0.33 26.71
C SER A 259 -9.65 -0.20 25.42
N LEU A 260 -10.95 0.08 25.56
CA LEU A 260 -11.86 0.32 24.43
C LEU A 260 -11.38 1.49 23.54
N GLY A 261 -10.89 2.57 24.17
CA GLY A 261 -10.31 3.72 23.45
C GLY A 261 -9.09 3.33 22.61
N LEU A 262 -8.21 2.47 23.12
CA LEU A 262 -7.04 2.00 22.39
C LEU A 262 -7.41 1.09 21.22
N HIS A 263 -8.34 0.15 21.42
CA HIS A 263 -8.81 -0.73 20.36
C HIS A 263 -9.52 0.04 19.25
N THR A 264 -10.36 1.00 19.61
CA THR A 264 -11.01 1.91 18.67
C THR A 264 -9.97 2.72 17.89
N LEU A 265 -8.97 3.28 18.57
CA LEU A 265 -7.89 4.04 17.93
C LEU A 265 -7.08 3.17 16.95
N MET A 266 -6.75 1.94 17.34
CA MET A 266 -6.05 0.97 16.47
C MET A 266 -6.90 0.58 15.26
N PHE A 267 -8.18 0.30 15.47
CA PHE A 267 -9.14 -0.04 14.43
C PHE A 267 -9.27 1.09 13.40
N VAL A 268 -9.49 2.32 13.88
CA VAL A 268 -9.62 3.51 13.02
C VAL A 268 -8.33 3.75 12.25
N TRP A 269 -7.18 3.68 12.93
CA TRP A 269 -5.88 3.89 12.29
C TRP A 269 -5.60 2.88 11.17
N LYS A 270 -5.68 1.58 11.47
CA LYS A 270 -5.44 0.52 10.48
C LYS A 270 -6.39 0.61 9.31
N SER A 271 -7.68 0.85 9.57
CA SER A 271 -8.69 1.02 8.52
C SER A 271 -8.42 2.25 7.66
N THR A 272 -7.98 3.36 8.26
CA THR A 272 -7.67 4.59 7.53
C THR A 272 -6.45 4.40 6.61
N ILE A 273 -5.39 3.76 7.11
CA ILE A 273 -4.17 3.55 6.33
C ILE A 273 -4.38 2.52 5.21
N ILE A 274 -4.89 1.33 5.54
CA ILE A 274 -5.05 0.25 4.55
C ILE A 274 -6.21 0.55 3.60
N GLY A 275 -7.35 1.02 4.14
CA GLY A 275 -8.49 1.44 3.31
C GLY A 275 -8.13 2.63 2.41
N GLY A 276 -7.38 3.60 2.94
CA GLY A 276 -6.85 4.72 2.15
C GLY A 276 -5.91 4.27 1.04
N LEU A 277 -5.03 3.31 1.32
CA LEU A 277 -4.14 2.71 0.31
C LEU A 277 -4.94 2.04 -0.82
N LEU A 278 -5.91 1.18 -0.48
CA LEU A 278 -6.73 0.48 -1.47
C LEU A 278 -7.58 1.44 -2.30
N MET A 279 -8.18 2.45 -1.67
CA MET A 279 -8.94 3.49 -2.37
C MET A 279 -8.05 4.30 -3.32
N VAL A 280 -6.86 4.72 -2.88
CA VAL A 280 -5.92 5.44 -3.75
C VAL A 280 -5.48 4.54 -4.91
N ALA A 281 -5.16 3.27 -4.66
CA ALA A 281 -4.82 2.33 -5.73
C ALA A 281 -5.94 2.21 -6.77
N GLY A 282 -7.20 2.06 -6.34
CA GLY A 282 -8.36 2.03 -7.22
C GLY A 282 -8.56 3.32 -8.01
N THR A 283 -8.47 4.49 -7.36
CA THR A 283 -8.59 5.78 -8.08
C THR A 283 -7.47 5.99 -9.10
N VAL A 284 -6.23 5.57 -8.81
CA VAL A 284 -5.12 5.65 -9.76
C VAL A 284 -5.38 4.74 -10.97
N MET A 285 -5.93 3.55 -10.72
CA MET A 285 -6.33 2.62 -11.77
C MET A 285 -7.38 3.24 -12.69
N ASP A 286 -8.42 3.84 -12.12
CA ASP A 286 -9.45 4.56 -12.89
C ASP A 286 -8.83 5.66 -13.75
N ARG A 287 -7.87 6.44 -13.21
CA ARG A 287 -7.18 7.48 -13.98
C ARG A 287 -6.35 6.94 -15.14
N VAL A 288 -5.68 5.82 -14.95
CA VAL A 288 -4.88 5.19 -16.02
C VAL A 288 -5.81 4.65 -17.11
N ASN A 289 -6.93 4.03 -16.72
CA ASN A 289 -7.96 3.54 -17.64
C ASN A 289 -8.65 4.68 -18.40
N GLU A 290 -8.91 5.81 -17.75
CA GLU A 290 -9.44 7.02 -18.39
C GLU A 290 -8.51 7.53 -19.51
N ILE A 291 -7.18 7.42 -19.38
CA ILE A 291 -6.23 7.82 -20.43
C ILE A 291 -6.32 6.87 -21.63
N MET A 292 -6.48 5.57 -21.36
CA MET A 292 -6.67 4.57 -22.41
C MET A 292 -7.97 4.85 -23.18
N GLN A 293 -9.06 5.14 -22.47
CA GLN A 293 -10.34 5.51 -23.08
C GLN A 293 -10.32 6.90 -23.74
N ALA A 294 -9.55 7.86 -23.23
CA ALA A 294 -9.38 9.16 -23.88
C ALA A 294 -8.71 9.01 -25.25
N THR A 295 -7.78 8.05 -25.38
CA THR A 295 -7.19 7.68 -26.67
C THR A 295 -8.26 7.15 -27.64
N TYR A 296 -9.23 6.38 -27.14
CA TYR A 296 -10.38 5.86 -27.91
C TYR A 296 -11.31 6.97 -28.41
N ARG A 297 -11.74 7.88 -27.51
CA ARG A 297 -12.68 8.97 -27.85
C ARG A 297 -12.10 9.99 -28.83
N CYS A 298 -10.79 10.02 -29.02
CA CYS A 298 -10.17 10.95 -29.95
C CYS A 298 -10.19 10.49 -31.42
N GLU A 299 -10.54 9.23 -31.70
CA GLU A 299 -10.71 8.71 -33.06
C GLU A 299 -11.93 9.31 -33.75
N THR A 300 -12.95 9.64 -32.97
CA THR A 300 -14.20 10.24 -33.47
C THR A 300 -14.07 11.73 -33.80
N HIS A 301 -12.96 12.38 -33.42
CA HIS A 301 -12.69 13.74 -33.84
C HIS A 301 -12.11 13.70 -35.27
N PRO A 302 -12.79 14.27 -36.28
CA PRO A 302 -12.30 14.25 -37.66
C PRO A 302 -11.01 15.06 -37.74
N SER A 303 -9.87 14.39 -37.62
CA SER A 303 -8.58 15.00 -37.85
C SER A 303 -8.36 15.04 -39.36
N ASN A 304 -8.09 16.23 -39.92
CA ASN A 304 -7.76 16.38 -41.34
C ASN A 304 -6.40 15.73 -41.70
N ASN A 305 -5.69 15.15 -40.71
CA ASN A 305 -4.37 14.61 -40.85
C ASN A 305 -4.37 13.08 -40.87
N ARG A 306 -4.35 12.50 -42.07
CA ARG A 306 -4.37 11.04 -42.30
C ARG A 306 -3.24 10.28 -41.57
N ARG A 307 -2.11 10.93 -41.25
CA ARG A 307 -1.02 10.32 -40.46
C ARG A 307 -1.37 10.23 -38.97
N LEU A 308 -2.06 11.23 -38.44
CA LEU A 308 -2.52 11.26 -37.04
C LEU A 308 -3.55 10.15 -36.80
N THR A 309 -4.55 10.03 -37.68
CA THR A 309 -5.57 8.98 -37.62
C THR A 309 -4.93 7.58 -37.59
N LYS A 310 -4.02 7.27 -38.54
CA LYS A 310 -3.32 5.97 -38.56
C LYS A 310 -2.51 5.66 -37.31
N MET A 311 -1.92 6.67 -36.65
CA MET A 311 -1.19 6.46 -35.39
C MET A 311 -2.15 6.23 -34.23
N LEU A 312 -3.27 6.95 -34.21
CA LEU A 312 -4.30 6.76 -33.21
C LEU A 312 -4.92 5.37 -33.33
N ASP A 313 -5.27 4.92 -34.54
CA ASP A 313 -5.81 3.58 -34.80
C ASP A 313 -4.89 2.47 -34.26
N LYS A 314 -3.58 2.59 -34.49
CA LYS A 314 -2.59 1.64 -33.94
C LYS A 314 -2.50 1.69 -32.42
N ALA A 315 -2.54 2.88 -31.83
CA ALA A 315 -2.51 3.05 -30.38
C ALA A 315 -3.78 2.50 -29.72
N LEU A 316 -4.92 2.64 -30.40
CA LEU A 316 -6.25 2.23 -29.97
C LEU A 316 -6.44 0.72 -30.08
N LEU A 317 -5.95 0.11 -31.17
CA LEU A 317 -5.83 -1.35 -31.27
C LEU A 317 -5.00 -1.92 -30.12
N LYS A 318 -3.88 -1.26 -29.77
CA LYS A 318 -3.05 -1.67 -28.63
C LYS A 318 -3.77 -1.47 -27.28
N CYS A 319 -4.56 -0.40 -27.12
CA CYS A 319 -5.38 -0.19 -25.92
C CYS A 319 -6.41 -1.29 -25.71
N GLN A 320 -7.09 -1.70 -26.78
CA GLN A 320 -8.20 -2.64 -26.71
C GLN A 320 -7.79 -4.02 -26.18
N PHE A 321 -6.52 -4.40 -26.34
CA PHE A 321 -5.98 -5.67 -25.88
C PHE A 321 -5.15 -5.57 -24.59
N GLN A 322 -5.01 -4.38 -24.00
CA GLN A 322 -4.29 -4.18 -22.73
C GLN A 322 -5.28 -3.73 -21.64
N ASP A 323 -6.02 -4.66 -21.04
CA ASP A 323 -6.67 -4.39 -19.77
C ASP A 323 -5.60 -4.29 -18.68
N ILE A 324 -5.20 -3.07 -18.36
CA ILE A 324 -4.31 -2.82 -17.24
C ILE A 324 -5.19 -2.87 -16.01
N ASN A 325 -4.91 -3.78 -15.09
CA ASN A 325 -5.50 -3.80 -13.78
C ASN A 325 -4.36 -3.99 -12.78
N PHE A 326 -4.41 -3.34 -11.62
CA PHE A 326 -3.57 -3.75 -10.50
C PHE A 326 -4.00 -5.14 -10.10
N THR A 327 -3.19 -6.15 -10.41
CA THR A 327 -3.50 -7.54 -10.08
C THR A 327 -2.49 -8.09 -9.09
N VAL A 328 -2.95 -8.55 -7.94
CA VAL A 328 -2.07 -9.30 -7.04
C VAL A 328 -1.72 -10.63 -7.71
N TYR A 329 -0.59 -10.70 -8.43
CA TYR A 329 -0.12 -11.91 -9.12
C TYR A 329 -1.18 -12.63 -9.98
N GLY A 330 -2.16 -11.88 -10.51
CA GLY A 330 -3.28 -12.43 -11.29
C GLY A 330 -4.39 -13.10 -10.46
N LEU A 331 -4.30 -13.12 -9.12
CA LEU A 331 -5.32 -13.69 -8.23
C LEU A 331 -6.49 -12.73 -7.98
N LEU A 332 -6.20 -11.45 -7.73
CA LEU A 332 -7.19 -10.43 -7.37
C LEU A 332 -6.90 -9.12 -8.09
N THR A 333 -7.90 -8.54 -8.75
CA THR A 333 -7.87 -7.16 -9.24
C THR A 333 -8.13 -6.21 -8.09
N ILE A 334 -7.20 -5.30 -7.80
CA ILE A 334 -7.36 -4.23 -6.81
C ILE A 334 -8.17 -3.12 -7.48
N ASP A 335 -9.49 -3.19 -7.32
CA ASP A 335 -10.42 -2.16 -7.74
C ASP A 335 -11.20 -1.61 -6.53
N ASN A 336 -11.94 -0.52 -6.73
CA ASN A 336 -12.78 0.04 -5.68
C ASN A 336 -13.84 -0.98 -5.21
N SER A 337 -14.27 -1.89 -6.11
CA SER A 337 -15.20 -2.98 -5.78
C SER A 337 -14.65 -3.95 -4.74
N LEU A 338 -13.36 -4.33 -4.83
CA LEU A 338 -12.69 -5.14 -3.82
C LEU A 338 -12.74 -4.47 -2.44
N SER A 339 -12.47 -3.16 -2.39
CA SER A 339 -12.54 -2.40 -1.13
C SER A 339 -13.95 -2.46 -0.52
N TYR A 340 -14.99 -2.26 -1.34
CA TYR A 340 -16.38 -2.39 -0.89
C TYR A 340 -16.73 -3.81 -0.46
N THR A 341 -16.23 -4.83 -1.15
CA THR A 341 -16.48 -6.24 -0.84
C THR A 341 -15.87 -6.62 0.49
N VAL A 342 -14.62 -6.21 0.75
CA VAL A 342 -13.97 -6.51 2.03
C VAL A 342 -14.67 -5.78 3.17
N ILE A 343 -14.99 -4.49 3.03
CA ILE A 343 -15.77 -3.76 4.04
C ILE A 343 -17.13 -4.43 4.29
N GLY A 344 -17.83 -4.83 3.23
CA GLY A 344 -19.11 -5.53 3.33
C GLY A 344 -19.00 -6.89 4.05
N SER A 345 -17.91 -7.63 3.83
CA SER A 345 -17.64 -8.88 4.55
C SER A 345 -17.39 -8.65 6.05
N ILE A 346 -16.67 -7.58 6.41
CA ILE A 346 -16.42 -7.21 7.82
C ILE A 346 -17.73 -6.83 8.51
N VAL A 347 -18.57 -6.02 7.86
CA VAL A 347 -19.89 -5.63 8.41
C VAL A 347 -20.78 -6.87 8.57
N THR A 348 -20.80 -7.76 7.58
CA THR A 348 -21.55 -9.03 7.66
C THR A 348 -21.07 -9.88 8.83
N TYR A 349 -19.76 -10.00 9.02
CA TYR A 349 -19.18 -10.73 10.16
C TYR A 349 -19.58 -10.11 11.51
N LEU A 350 -19.55 -8.78 11.62
CA LEU A 350 -19.99 -8.06 12.82
C LEU A 350 -21.47 -8.35 13.13
N VAL A 351 -22.34 -8.30 12.12
CA VAL A 351 -23.78 -8.60 12.28
C VAL A 351 -23.97 -10.03 12.78
N ILE A 352 -23.27 -10.99 12.19
CA ILE A 352 -23.31 -12.40 12.62
C ILE A 352 -22.85 -12.54 14.07
N LEU A 353 -21.74 -11.90 14.46
CA LEU A 353 -21.25 -11.93 15.84
C LEU A 353 -22.26 -11.35 16.84
N VAL A 354 -22.86 -10.20 16.52
CA VAL A 354 -23.89 -9.58 17.37
C VAL A 354 -25.11 -10.49 17.51
N GLN A 355 -25.54 -11.13 16.42
CA GLN A 355 -26.66 -12.07 16.45
C GLN A 355 -26.38 -13.29 17.33
N PHE A 356 -25.20 -13.90 17.20
CA PHE A 356 -24.82 -15.04 18.05
C PHE A 356 -24.81 -14.67 19.53
N ARG A 357 -24.26 -13.50 19.86
CA ARG A 357 -24.25 -13.00 21.24
C ARG A 357 -25.65 -12.75 21.80
N GLN A 358 -26.54 -12.15 21.01
CA GLN A 358 -27.94 -11.95 21.42
C GLN A 358 -28.71 -13.26 21.61
N VAL A 359 -28.29 -14.34 20.95
CA VAL A 359 -28.87 -15.68 21.15
C VAL A 359 -28.34 -16.27 22.45
N GLU A 360 -27.04 -16.14 22.72
CA GLU A 360 -26.41 -16.60 23.97
C GLU A 360 -27.02 -15.91 25.19
N GLU A 361 -27.13 -14.58 25.18
CA GLU A 361 -27.78 -13.80 26.25
C GLU A 361 -29.26 -14.20 26.44
N ARG A 362 -29.96 -14.55 25.36
CA ARG A 362 -31.36 -15.04 25.46
C ARG A 362 -31.44 -16.42 26.10
N ILE A 363 -30.50 -17.31 25.81
CA ILE A 363 -30.44 -18.64 26.40
C ILE A 363 -30.11 -18.55 27.89
N GLU A 364 -29.13 -17.75 28.28
CA GLU A 364 -28.76 -17.55 29.70
C GLU A 364 -29.95 -17.01 30.52
N ASN A 365 -30.71 -16.07 29.96
CA ASN A 365 -31.90 -15.51 30.61
C ASN A 365 -33.09 -16.48 30.70
N MET A 366 -33.09 -17.59 29.96
CA MET A 366 -34.13 -18.64 30.05
C MET A 366 -33.76 -19.77 31.02
N VAL A 367 -32.48 -19.90 31.36
CA VAL A 367 -31.95 -20.94 32.26
C VAL A 367 -31.92 -20.45 33.72
N ASN A 368 -31.84 -19.13 33.93
CA ASN A 368 -32.03 -18.47 35.22
C ASN A 368 -33.50 -18.12 35.46
#